data_AF-A0A9P8MNV4-F1
#
_entry.id   AF-A0A9P8MNV4-F1
#
_cell.length_a   1.000
_cell.length_b   1.000
_cell.length_c   1.000
_cell.angle_alpha   90.00
_cell.angle_beta   90.00
_cell.angle_gamma   90.00
#
_symmetry.space_group_name_H-M   'P 1'
#
loop_
_entity.id
_entity.type
_entity.pdbx_description
1 polymer ?
#
loop_
_entity_poly.entity_id
_entity_poly.type
_entity_poly.pdbx_seq_one_letter_code
_entity_poly.pdbx_strand_id
1 'polypeptide(L)'
;MDHDDLARELVNPTPGDILAAYVFEEDVVELGWEHYIQGNHLAIMPYAEPILEQINPSDLQLTIATVDGTGGAVEVAVVERRSRSFSMNFMAYDAQKQCWAFKGEMRLLKHFLGIMSAYFRLGRVDKALVRSRNLFQPLCGLNDGLTRGEYEDKIKIGDCVLFLADRESKCLL
;
A
#
# COMPACT_ATOMS: atom_id res chain seq x y z
N MET A 1 18.44 9.10 -9.96
CA MET A 1 17.90 8.00 -9.13
C MET A 1 16.86 8.70 -8.29
N ASP A 2 15.61 8.66 -8.75
CA ASP A 2 14.52 9.37 -8.08
C ASP A 2 14.36 8.81 -6.67
N HIS A 3 14.16 9.71 -5.70
CA HIS A 3 14.04 9.37 -4.29
C HIS A 3 12.71 8.64 -3.95
N ASP A 4 11.86 8.38 -4.95
CA ASP A 4 10.49 7.87 -4.81
C ASP A 4 10.37 6.35 -4.63
N ASP A 5 11.46 5.59 -4.75
CA ASP A 5 11.42 4.13 -4.67
C ASP A 5 11.68 3.55 -3.28
N LEU A 6 12.03 4.38 -2.31
CA LEU A 6 12.47 3.93 -0.99
C LEU A 6 11.27 3.65 -0.07
N ALA A 7 11.21 2.44 0.47
CA ALA A 7 10.22 2.13 1.49
C ALA A 7 10.62 2.78 2.83
N ARG A 8 9.64 3.30 3.55
CA ARG A 8 9.79 3.80 4.91
C ARG A 8 9.55 2.66 5.89
N GLU A 9 10.51 2.47 6.78
CA GLU A 9 10.39 1.53 7.89
C GLU A 9 9.68 2.18 9.08
N LEU A 10 8.74 1.44 9.67
CA LEU A 10 8.05 1.79 10.90
C LEU A 10 8.17 0.65 11.90
N VAL A 11 8.63 0.94 13.11
CA VAL A 11 8.81 -0.03 14.20
C VAL A 11 7.61 0.02 15.13
N ASN A 12 7.03 -1.14 15.42
CA ASN A 12 5.81 -1.34 16.21
C ASN A 12 4.66 -0.35 15.84
N PRO A 13 4.32 -0.22 14.53
CA PRO A 13 3.41 0.82 14.09
C PRO A 13 1.96 0.55 14.48
N THR A 14 1.20 1.63 14.68
CA THR A 14 -0.26 1.60 14.66
C THR A 14 -0.78 1.70 13.22
N PRO A 15 -2.07 1.36 12.97
CA PRO A 15 -2.69 1.64 11.68
C PRO A 15 -2.64 3.12 11.28
N GLY A 16 -2.71 4.04 12.27
CA GLY A 16 -2.60 5.48 12.03
C GLY A 16 -1.21 5.87 11.54
N ASP A 17 -0.16 5.30 12.15
CA ASP A 17 1.23 5.55 11.74
C ASP A 17 1.49 5.08 10.30
N ILE A 18 0.93 3.92 9.93
CA ILE A 18 1.02 3.40 8.56
C ILE A 18 0.35 4.37 7.58
N LEU A 19 -0.87 4.82 7.86
CA LEU A 19 -1.59 5.74 6.98
C LEU A 19 -0.88 7.09 6.85
N ALA A 20 -0.32 7.61 7.94
CA ALA A 20 0.40 8.89 7.96
C ALA A 20 1.79 8.84 7.30
N ALA A 21 2.32 7.64 7.05
CA ALA A 21 3.65 7.48 6.48
C ALA A 21 3.70 7.61 4.96
N TYR A 22 2.54 7.55 4.27
CA TYR A 22 2.46 7.77 2.84
C TYR A 22 2.53 9.26 2.51
N VAL A 23 3.43 9.60 1.58
CA VAL A 23 3.63 10.96 1.06
C VAL A 23 3.34 10.94 -0.43
N PHE A 24 2.59 11.93 -0.92
CA PHE A 24 2.27 12.10 -2.33
C PHE A 24 2.49 13.57 -2.72
N GLU A 25 2.72 13.82 -4.01
CA GLU A 25 2.87 15.18 -4.56
C GLU A 25 1.51 15.88 -4.60
N GLU A 26 1.22 16.70 -3.58
CA GLU A 26 -0.10 17.30 -3.37
C GLU A 26 -0.51 18.29 -4.47
N ASP A 27 0.45 18.91 -5.16
CA ASP A 27 0.20 19.73 -6.35
C ASP A 27 -0.34 18.90 -7.52
N VAL A 28 0.18 17.69 -7.72
CA VAL A 28 -0.33 16.75 -8.73
C VAL A 28 -1.70 16.21 -8.33
N VAL A 29 -1.91 15.92 -7.04
CA VAL A 29 -3.22 15.52 -6.51
C VAL A 29 -4.25 16.63 -6.75
N GLU A 30 -3.91 17.89 -6.48
CA GLU A 30 -4.82 19.01 -6.71
C GLU A 30 -5.18 19.20 -8.17
N LEU A 31 -4.20 19.22 -9.05
CA LEU A 31 -4.46 19.34 -10.49
C LEU A 31 -5.36 18.19 -10.99
N GLY A 32 -5.10 16.97 -10.52
CA GLY A 32 -5.92 15.81 -10.86
C GLY A 32 -7.37 15.93 -10.41
N TRP A 33 -7.60 16.51 -9.22
CA TRP A 33 -8.94 16.77 -8.69
C TRP A 33 -9.67 17.87 -9.45
N GLU A 34 -9.00 18.96 -9.79
CA GLU A 34 -9.57 20.03 -10.62
C GLU A 34 -10.03 19.47 -11.97
N HIS A 35 -9.24 18.59 -12.59
CA HIS A 35 -9.64 17.91 -13.82
C HIS A 35 -10.83 16.95 -13.61
N TYR A 36 -10.89 16.28 -12.47
CA TYR A 36 -12.01 15.39 -12.14
C TYR A 36 -13.32 16.16 -12.00
N ILE A 37 -13.35 17.25 -11.24
CA ILE A 37 -14.57 18.07 -11.05
C ILE A 37 -15.02 18.77 -12.33
N GLN A 38 -14.10 19.02 -13.27
CA GLN A 38 -14.42 19.55 -14.60
C GLN A 38 -14.96 18.48 -15.57
N GLY A 39 -14.95 17.21 -15.17
CA GLY A 39 -15.42 16.09 -15.99
C GLY A 39 -14.35 15.44 -16.88
N ASN A 40 -13.12 15.95 -16.88
CA ASN A 40 -12.06 15.49 -17.79
C ASN A 40 -11.55 14.07 -17.46
N HIS A 41 -11.70 13.65 -16.20
CA HIS A 41 -11.28 12.33 -15.72
C HIS A 41 -12.46 11.40 -15.39
N LEU A 42 -13.67 11.70 -15.86
CA LEU A 42 -14.82 10.84 -15.61
C LEU A 42 -14.81 9.62 -16.52
N ALA A 43 -15.27 8.50 -15.96
CA ALA A 43 -15.51 7.30 -16.72
C ALA A 43 -16.69 7.48 -17.67
N ILE A 44 -16.56 6.94 -18.89
CA ILE A 44 -17.61 6.98 -19.91
C ILE A 44 -18.89 6.29 -19.40
N MET A 45 -18.74 5.22 -18.63
CA MET A 45 -19.82 4.52 -17.96
C MET A 45 -19.40 4.18 -16.53
N PRO A 46 -20.34 4.23 -15.56
CA PRO A 46 -20.08 3.78 -14.20
C PRO A 46 -19.59 2.32 -14.17
N TYR A 47 -18.62 2.03 -13.32
CA TYR A 47 -18.05 0.69 -13.16
C TYR A 47 -18.08 0.23 -11.70
N ALA A 48 -18.06 -1.08 -11.48
CA ALA A 48 -17.96 -1.64 -10.15
C ALA A 48 -16.55 -1.41 -9.58
N GLU A 49 -16.49 -0.81 -8.39
CA GLU A 49 -15.21 -0.54 -7.73
C GLU A 49 -14.46 -1.84 -7.41
N PRO A 50 -13.13 -1.87 -7.62
CA PRO A 50 -12.33 -3.04 -7.32
C PRO A 50 -12.33 -3.33 -5.81
N ILE A 51 -12.30 -4.61 -5.49
CA ILE A 51 -12.23 -5.12 -4.12
C ILE A 51 -10.79 -5.53 -3.80
N LEU A 52 -10.49 -5.69 -2.51
CA LEU A 52 -9.22 -6.25 -2.07
C LEU A 52 -9.23 -7.78 -2.31
N GLU A 53 -8.37 -8.25 -3.21
CA GLU A 53 -8.21 -9.69 -3.50
C GLU A 53 -7.16 -10.30 -2.57
N GLN A 54 -7.51 -11.38 -1.85
CA GLN A 54 -6.50 -12.21 -1.18
C GLN A 54 -5.96 -13.25 -2.18
N ILE A 55 -4.71 -13.10 -2.61
CA ILE A 55 -4.09 -14.00 -3.59
C ILE A 55 -3.36 -15.15 -2.91
N ASN A 56 -3.09 -16.21 -3.67
CA ASN A 56 -2.27 -17.32 -3.18
C ASN A 56 -0.83 -16.85 -2.92
N PRO A 57 -0.18 -17.25 -1.81
CA PRO A 57 1.23 -16.94 -1.54
C PRO A 57 2.18 -17.33 -2.68
N SER A 58 1.87 -18.38 -3.45
CA SER A 58 2.70 -18.78 -4.61
C SER A 58 2.65 -17.78 -5.77
N ASP A 59 1.60 -16.96 -5.84
CA ASP A 59 1.43 -15.90 -6.84
C ASP A 59 2.01 -14.55 -6.36
N LEU A 60 2.43 -14.46 -5.10
CA LEU A 60 3.14 -13.31 -4.56
C LEU A 60 4.60 -13.32 -5.02
N GLN A 61 5.06 -12.18 -5.50
CA GLN A 61 6.47 -11.85 -5.65
C GLN A 61 6.80 -10.73 -4.67
N LEU A 62 7.48 -11.10 -3.58
CA LEU A 62 7.94 -10.19 -2.56
C LEU A 62 9.48 -10.18 -2.54
N THR A 63 10.05 -9.03 -2.86
CA THR A 63 11.49 -8.78 -2.78
C THR A 63 11.73 -7.72 -1.71
N ILE A 64 12.52 -8.06 -0.70
CA ILE A 64 13.02 -7.12 0.31
C ILE A 64 14.54 -7.10 0.16
N ALA A 65 15.09 -5.92 -0.06
CA ALA A 65 16.52 -5.74 -0.22
C ALA A 65 16.97 -4.54 0.61
N THR A 66 18.15 -4.65 1.21
CA THR A 66 18.82 -3.52 1.83
C THR A 66 19.72 -2.87 0.79
N VAL A 67 19.53 -1.58 0.56
CA VAL A 67 20.33 -0.79 -0.38
C VAL A 67 21.18 0.18 0.43
N ASP A 68 22.49 0.11 0.27
CA ASP A 68 23.42 1.06 0.87
C ASP A 68 23.33 2.40 0.13
N GLY A 69 22.87 3.43 0.84
CA GLY A 69 22.83 4.81 0.36
C GLY A 69 23.90 5.68 1.02
N THR A 70 24.11 6.87 0.48
CA THR A 70 25.02 7.89 1.02
C THR A 70 24.66 8.36 2.43
N GLY A 71 23.45 8.03 2.93
CA GLY A 71 22.96 8.31 4.29
C GLY A 71 22.73 7.08 5.17
N GLY A 72 23.18 5.90 4.75
CA GLY A 72 22.95 4.62 5.46
C GLY A 72 22.19 3.59 4.64
N ALA A 73 22.02 2.40 5.22
CA ALA A 73 21.27 1.29 4.64
C ALA A 73 19.75 1.56 4.70
N VAL A 74 19.07 1.41 3.57
CA VAL A 74 17.60 1.58 3.46
C VAL A 74 16.98 0.27 2.99
N GLU A 75 15.88 -0.16 3.61
CA GLU A 75 15.12 -1.32 3.14
C GLU A 75 14.19 -0.91 1.98
N VAL A 76 14.24 -1.66 0.88
CA VAL A 76 13.34 -1.56 -0.26
C VAL A 76 12.44 -2.78 -0.24
N ALA A 77 11.13 -2.57 -0.31
CA ALA A 77 10.14 -3.64 -0.46
C ALA A 77 9.40 -3.50 -1.79
N VAL A 78 9.46 -4.54 -2.61
CA VAL A 78 8.74 -4.64 -3.88
C VAL A 78 7.69 -5.73 -3.76
N VAL A 79 6.42 -5.34 -3.88
CA VAL A 79 5.25 -6.23 -3.83
C VAL A 79 4.64 -6.32 -5.24
N GLU A 80 4.71 -7.50 -5.85
CA GLU A 80 4.16 -7.74 -7.19
C GLU A 80 3.41 -9.08 -7.25
N ARG A 81 2.60 -9.26 -8.31
CA ARG A 81 1.88 -10.50 -8.59
C ARG A 81 2.52 -11.21 -9.79
N ARG A 82 2.87 -12.49 -9.64
CA ARG A 82 3.59 -13.25 -10.69
C ARG A 82 2.75 -13.49 -11.94
N SER A 83 1.49 -13.86 -11.76
CA SER A 83 0.58 -14.20 -12.85
C SER A 83 0.12 -13.00 -13.68
N ARG A 84 0.17 -11.79 -13.10
CA ARG A 84 -0.34 -10.55 -13.71
C ARG A 84 0.52 -9.37 -13.33
N SER A 85 1.48 -9.05 -14.19
CA SER A 85 2.20 -7.78 -14.12
C SER A 85 1.22 -6.61 -14.11
N PHE A 86 1.51 -5.59 -13.29
CA PHE A 86 0.64 -4.42 -13.07
C PHE A 86 -0.68 -4.67 -12.31
N SER A 87 -0.92 -5.88 -11.80
CA SER A 87 -2.04 -6.10 -10.88
C SER A 87 -1.90 -5.19 -9.65
N MET A 88 -3.02 -4.65 -9.20
CA MET A 88 -3.15 -3.89 -7.96
C MET A 88 -4.29 -4.47 -7.12
N ASN A 89 -4.51 -3.90 -5.95
CA ASN A 89 -5.63 -4.19 -5.04
C ASN A 89 -5.62 -5.64 -4.53
N PHE A 90 -4.46 -6.11 -4.08
CA PHE A 90 -4.31 -7.44 -3.53
C PHE A 90 -3.55 -7.47 -2.20
N MET A 91 -3.74 -8.56 -1.47
CA MET A 91 -2.96 -8.92 -0.29
C MET A 91 -2.57 -10.40 -0.32
N ALA A 92 -1.45 -10.75 0.29
CA ALA A 92 -1.04 -12.13 0.51
C ALA A 92 -0.17 -12.27 1.76
N TYR A 93 -0.19 -13.48 2.34
CA TYR A 93 0.67 -13.83 3.45
C TYR A 93 1.89 -14.63 2.96
N ASP A 94 3.09 -14.15 3.25
CA ASP A 94 4.34 -14.90 3.04
C ASP A 94 4.72 -15.58 4.35
N ALA A 95 4.53 -16.90 4.42
CA ALA A 95 4.84 -17.69 5.60
C ALA A 95 6.35 -17.80 5.87
N GLN A 96 7.20 -17.72 4.84
CA GLN A 96 8.66 -17.82 5.01
C GLN A 96 9.21 -16.57 5.67
N LYS A 97 8.62 -15.40 5.36
CA LYS A 97 9.00 -14.11 5.93
C LYS A 97 8.10 -13.65 7.08
N GLN A 98 7.10 -14.48 7.45
CA GLN A 98 6.07 -14.20 8.45
C GLN A 98 5.45 -12.79 8.31
N CYS A 99 5.06 -12.43 7.08
CA CYS A 99 4.56 -11.09 6.80
C CYS A 99 3.34 -11.09 5.90
N TRP A 100 2.52 -10.06 6.04
CA TRP A 100 1.44 -9.75 5.10
C TRP A 100 1.90 -8.65 4.14
N ALA A 101 1.82 -8.92 2.85
CA ALA A 101 2.06 -7.94 1.80
C ALA A 101 0.74 -7.44 1.23
N PHE A 102 0.69 -6.15 0.93
CA PHE A 102 -0.43 -5.43 0.32
C PHE A 102 0.10 -4.51 -0.79
N LYS A 103 -0.68 -4.39 -1.86
CA LYS A 103 -0.50 -3.39 -2.91
C LYS A 103 -1.87 -2.93 -3.41
N GLY A 104 -2.13 -1.63 -3.41
CA GLY A 104 -3.39 -1.10 -3.96
C GLY A 104 -3.76 0.30 -3.50
N GLU A 105 -5.00 0.65 -3.79
CA GLU A 105 -5.67 1.92 -3.43
C GLU A 105 -5.65 2.17 -1.91
N MET A 106 -5.47 3.42 -1.49
CA MET A 106 -5.50 3.81 -0.08
C MET A 106 -6.83 3.46 0.61
N ARG A 107 -7.95 3.49 -0.13
CA ARG A 107 -9.25 2.96 0.35
C ARG A 107 -9.14 1.51 0.82
N LEU A 108 -8.48 0.67 0.02
CA LEU A 108 -8.31 -0.75 0.28
C LEU A 108 -7.21 -1.01 1.30
N LEU A 109 -6.23 -0.12 1.43
CA LEU A 109 -5.27 -0.16 2.53
C LEU A 109 -5.99 0.02 3.87
N LYS A 110 -6.91 0.99 3.98
CA LYS A 110 -7.74 1.16 5.20
C LYS A 110 -8.51 -0.12 5.51
N HIS A 111 -9.05 -0.79 4.50
CA HIS A 111 -9.73 -2.08 4.66
C HIS A 111 -8.77 -3.19 5.13
N PHE A 112 -7.60 -3.32 4.50
CA PHE A 112 -6.54 -4.25 4.89
C PHE A 112 -6.11 -4.05 6.35
N LEU A 113 -5.86 -2.81 6.78
CA LEU A 113 -5.51 -2.49 8.16
C LEU A 113 -6.66 -2.82 9.13
N GLY A 114 -7.91 -2.68 8.68
CA GLY A 114 -9.10 -3.13 9.41
C GLY A 114 -9.11 -4.66 9.63
N ILE A 115 -8.83 -5.44 8.58
CA ILE A 115 -8.67 -6.91 8.67
C ILE A 115 -7.55 -7.26 9.66
N MET A 116 -6.44 -6.52 9.63
CA MET A 116 -5.28 -6.74 10.49
C MET A 116 -5.41 -6.17 11.91
N SER A 117 -6.53 -5.52 12.24
CA SER A 117 -6.75 -4.83 13.53
C SER A 117 -6.48 -5.69 14.76
N ALA A 118 -6.80 -6.98 14.71
CA ALA A 118 -6.52 -7.93 15.79
C ALA A 118 -5.01 -8.10 16.04
N TYR A 119 -4.19 -8.10 14.98
CA TYR A 119 -2.73 -8.21 15.11
C TYR A 119 -2.14 -6.96 15.74
N PHE A 120 -2.60 -5.77 15.33
CA PHE A 120 -2.19 -4.50 15.94
C PHE A 120 -2.56 -4.44 17.42
N ARG A 121 -3.81 -4.75 17.77
CA ARG A 121 -4.29 -4.76 19.17
C ARG A 121 -3.52 -5.71 20.08
N LEU A 122 -3.04 -6.84 19.53
CA LEU A 122 -2.28 -7.84 20.26
C LEU A 122 -0.76 -7.57 20.25
N GLY A 123 -0.31 -6.42 19.71
CA GLY A 123 1.11 -6.10 19.60
C GLY A 123 1.90 -7.11 18.76
N ARG A 124 1.25 -7.70 17.76
CA ARG A 124 1.85 -8.74 16.90
C ARG A 124 2.50 -8.18 15.65
N VAL A 125 2.31 -6.90 15.33
CA VAL A 125 2.99 -6.25 14.21
C VAL A 125 4.24 -5.58 14.77
N ASP A 126 5.41 -6.11 14.41
CA ASP A 126 6.70 -5.60 14.93
C ASP A 126 7.31 -4.55 14.00
N LYS A 127 7.11 -4.72 12.69
CA LYS A 127 7.65 -3.82 11.67
C LYS A 127 6.67 -3.67 10.53
N ALA A 128 6.62 -2.48 9.94
CA ALA A 128 6.02 -2.26 8.64
C ALA A 128 7.01 -1.61 7.67
N LEU A 129 6.97 -2.04 6.41
CA LEU A 129 7.56 -1.33 5.29
C LEU A 129 6.44 -0.75 4.44
N VAL A 130 6.45 0.57 4.27
CA VAL A 130 5.42 1.27 3.49
C VAL A 130 6.08 2.04 2.37
N ARG A 131 5.44 2.09 1.20
CA ARG A 131 5.95 2.84 0.06
C ARG A 131 4.80 3.45 -0.72
N SER A 132 4.85 4.76 -0.92
CA SER A 132 4.00 5.44 -1.89
C SER A 132 4.39 5.02 -3.30
N ARG A 133 3.40 4.75 -4.15
CA ARG A 133 3.60 4.60 -5.58
C ARG A 133 3.13 5.89 -6.27
N ASN A 134 3.45 6.01 -7.56
CA ASN A 134 2.91 7.07 -8.39
C ASN A 134 1.38 7.12 -8.29
N LEU A 135 0.83 8.32 -8.40
CA LEU A 135 -0.61 8.52 -8.48
C LEU A 135 -1.15 7.72 -9.66
N PHE A 136 -2.16 6.91 -9.39
CA PHE A 136 -2.83 6.11 -10.38
C PHE A 136 -3.91 6.92 -11.06
N GLN A 137 -3.78 7.05 -12.37
CA GLN A 137 -4.82 7.58 -13.22
C GLN A 137 -5.43 6.42 -14.02
N PRO A 138 -6.67 6.00 -13.70
CA PRO A 138 -7.30 4.93 -14.46
C PRO A 138 -7.50 5.38 -15.91
N LEU A 139 -7.07 4.53 -16.85
CA LEU A 139 -7.20 4.80 -18.30
C LEU A 139 -8.66 5.01 -18.73
N CYS A 140 -9.60 4.40 -18.01
CA CYS A 140 -11.03 4.49 -18.29
C CYS A 140 -11.73 5.60 -17.49
N GLY A 141 -10.98 6.49 -16.82
CA GLY A 141 -11.53 7.50 -15.92
C GLY A 141 -12.02 6.94 -14.58
N LEU A 142 -12.62 7.81 -13.79
CA LEU A 142 -13.13 7.57 -12.45
C LEU A 142 -14.65 7.68 -12.44
N ASN A 143 -15.31 6.91 -11.59
CA ASN A 143 -16.75 7.06 -11.36
C ASN A 143 -17.08 8.50 -10.92
N ASP A 144 -18.24 9.01 -11.33
CA ASP A 144 -18.73 10.33 -10.94
C ASP A 144 -19.19 10.36 -9.47
N GLY A 145 -19.24 11.57 -8.89
CA GLY A 145 -19.79 11.81 -7.55
C GLY A 145 -18.84 11.53 -6.38
N LEU A 146 -17.54 11.32 -6.62
CA LEU A 146 -16.56 11.15 -5.55
C LEU A 146 -16.35 12.46 -4.80
N THR A 147 -16.36 12.39 -3.47
CA THR A 147 -15.81 13.47 -2.63
C THR A 147 -14.30 13.55 -2.81
N ARG A 148 -13.69 14.66 -2.37
CA ARG A 148 -12.23 14.82 -2.44
C ARG A 148 -11.47 13.68 -1.75
N GLY A 149 -11.93 13.27 -0.58
CA GLY A 149 -11.30 12.18 0.17
C GLY A 149 -11.39 10.84 -0.57
N GLU A 150 -12.53 10.55 -1.20
CA GLU A 150 -12.72 9.32 -1.99
C GLU A 150 -11.91 9.33 -3.28
N TYR A 151 -11.78 10.49 -3.92
CA TYR A 151 -10.89 10.70 -5.06
C TYR A 151 -9.44 10.39 -4.70
N GLU A 152 -8.93 11.01 -3.63
CA GLU A 152 -7.57 10.76 -3.16
C GLU A 152 -7.34 9.29 -2.81
N ASP A 153 -8.28 8.69 -2.08
CA ASP A 153 -8.24 7.29 -1.70
C ASP A 153 -8.17 6.33 -2.90
N LYS A 154 -8.64 6.79 -4.07
CA LYS A 154 -8.72 6.04 -5.31
C LYS A 154 -7.46 6.20 -6.17
N ILE A 155 -6.87 7.39 -6.21
CA ILE A 155 -5.68 7.66 -7.02
C ILE A 155 -4.38 7.40 -6.27
N LYS A 156 -4.37 7.50 -4.95
CA LYS A 156 -3.19 7.24 -4.13
C LYS A 156 -3.00 5.73 -4.01
N ILE A 157 -1.87 5.22 -4.50
CA ILE A 157 -1.50 3.81 -4.44
C ILE A 157 -0.34 3.62 -3.47
N GLY A 158 -0.42 2.56 -2.67
CA GLY A 158 0.61 2.20 -1.72
C GLY A 158 0.93 0.72 -1.74
N ASP A 159 2.19 0.42 -1.44
CA ASP A 159 2.61 -0.91 -0.99
C ASP A 159 2.73 -0.88 0.54
N CYS A 160 2.40 -2.00 1.19
CA CYS A 160 2.58 -2.19 2.63
C CYS A 160 3.01 -3.63 2.92
N VAL A 161 4.05 -3.82 3.72
CA VAL A 161 4.47 -5.14 4.22
C VAL A 161 4.47 -5.09 5.74
N LEU A 162 3.62 -5.89 6.38
CA LEU A 162 3.50 -6.00 7.83
C LEU A 162 4.19 -7.27 8.32
N PHE A 163 5.29 -7.12 9.05
CA PHE A 163 6.01 -8.23 9.67
C PHE A 163 5.41 -8.54 11.02
N LEU A 164 5.18 -9.83 11.26
CA LEU A 164 4.63 -10.31 12.52
C LEU A 164 5.76 -10.68 13.48
N ALA A 165 5.59 -10.34 14.76
CA ALA A 165 6.51 -10.75 15.81
C ALA A 165 6.48 -12.27 15.97
N ASP A 166 7.65 -12.91 15.95
CA ASP A 166 7.77 -14.31 16.31
C ASP A 166 7.55 -14.50 17.82
N ARG A 167 6.73 -15.46 18.20
CA ARG A 167 6.35 -15.67 19.61
C ARG A 167 7.43 -16.41 20.41
N GLU A 168 8.46 -16.95 19.76
CA GLU A 168 9.51 -17.71 20.46
C GLU A 168 10.59 -16.83 21.11
N SER A 169 10.73 -15.55 20.73
CA SER A 169 11.80 -14.69 21.26
C SER A 169 11.43 -13.85 22.48
N LYS A 170 10.15 -13.77 22.87
CA LYS A 170 9.70 -12.94 24.01
C LYS A 170 9.51 -13.71 25.33
N CYS A 171 9.83 -15.00 25.38
CA CYS A 171 9.79 -15.83 26.61
C CYS A 171 11.18 -16.18 27.18
N LEU A 172 12.26 -15.57 26.70
CA LEU A 172 13.62 -15.80 27.19
C LEU A 172 14.29 -14.50 27.64
N LEU A 173 13.64 -13.70 28.49
CA LEU A 173 14.28 -12.72 29.37
C LEU A 173 13.49 -12.58 30.67
#